data_AF-A0A932EA19-F1
#
_entry.id   AF-A0A932EA19-F1
#
_cell.length_a   1.000
_cell.length_b   1.000
_cell.length_c   1.000
_cell.angle_alpha   90.00
_cell.angle_beta   90.00
_cell.angle_gamma   90.00
#
_symmetry.space_group_name_H-M   'P 1'
#
loop_
_entity.id
_entity.type
_entity.pdbx_description
1 polymer ?
#
loop_
_entity_poly.entity_id
_entity_poly.type
_entity_poly.pdbx_seq_one_letter_code
_entity_poly.pdbx_strand_id
1 'polypeptide(L)'
;ASVVEVMGACAGAAFWRVKMLRQIGLFREEFFANYEDADLSLRGIVAGWRFVFQPKAVVYHKHNYSIKKIRDFNFNLRSQKNQLLAYWYNLPFLVILFNLPFIILRDLGVTLGVLIFGRFDLLKVFWLARFWFLKNWRQIFQERKKIQQFSRASSWVILRKQKFFFPLYFTYFKRIILARETSLLTASSRAKKD
;
A
#
# COMPACT_ATOMS: atom_id res chain seq x y z
N ALA A 1 -7.93 -25.52 3.06
CA ALA A 1 -7.40 -24.19 3.39
C ALA A 1 -8.53 -23.32 3.90
N SER A 2 -8.38 -22.78 5.11
CA SER A 2 -9.35 -21.89 5.76
C SER A 2 -9.21 -20.46 5.25
N VAL A 3 -10.26 -19.67 5.44
CA VAL A 3 -10.28 -18.24 5.16
C VAL A 3 -9.34 -17.51 6.14
N VAL A 4 -8.50 -16.60 5.64
CA VAL A 4 -7.50 -15.87 6.44
C VAL A 4 -7.80 -14.38 6.43
N GLU A 5 -7.77 -13.73 7.59
CA GLU A 5 -7.90 -12.27 7.67
C GLU A 5 -6.63 -11.57 7.17
N VAL A 6 -6.80 -10.53 6.35
CA VAL A 6 -5.71 -9.79 5.69
C VAL A 6 -5.88 -8.28 5.85
N MET A 7 -4.80 -7.54 5.62
CA MET A 7 -4.77 -6.08 5.70
C MET A 7 -5.16 -5.44 4.35
N GLY A 8 -6.43 -5.62 3.97
CA GLY A 8 -6.97 -5.12 2.71
C GLY A 8 -6.98 -6.14 1.58
N ALA A 9 -7.52 -5.73 0.44
CA ALA A 9 -7.63 -6.57 -0.74
C ALA A 9 -7.15 -5.82 -1.98
N CYS A 10 -6.45 -6.51 -2.88
CA CYS A 10 -6.09 -5.96 -4.18
C CYS A 10 -7.34 -5.90 -5.06
N ALA A 11 -7.60 -4.75 -5.67
CA ALA A 11 -8.82 -4.55 -6.46
C ALA A 11 -8.90 -5.42 -7.73
N GLY A 12 -7.79 -6.02 -8.18
CA GLY A 12 -7.77 -6.91 -9.35
C GLY A 12 -8.55 -8.23 -9.17
N ALA A 13 -8.84 -8.63 -7.93
CA ALA A 13 -9.62 -9.83 -7.61
C ALA A 13 -10.27 -9.72 -6.23
N ALA A 14 -11.17 -8.76 -6.05
CA ALA A 14 -11.84 -8.50 -4.78
C ALA A 14 -13.36 -8.36 -4.93
N PHE A 15 -14.07 -8.81 -3.91
CA PHE A 15 -15.50 -8.51 -3.71
C PHE A 15 -15.66 -7.70 -2.44
N TRP A 16 -16.43 -6.61 -2.53
CA TRP A 16 -16.78 -5.79 -1.38
C TRP A 16 -18.26 -5.84 -1.11
N ARG A 17 -18.64 -5.79 0.16
CA ARG A 17 -20.04 -5.69 0.55
C ARG A 17 -20.58 -4.32 0.13
N VAL A 18 -21.73 -4.29 -0.53
CA VAL A 18 -22.42 -3.04 -0.89
C VAL A 18 -22.64 -2.15 0.33
N LYS A 19 -22.98 -2.73 1.49
CA LYS A 19 -23.12 -2.00 2.76
C LYS A 19 -21.83 -1.27 3.18
N MET A 20 -20.66 -1.86 2.95
CA MET A 20 -19.38 -1.20 3.22
C MET A 20 -19.21 0.01 2.30
N LEU A 21 -19.39 -0.18 1.00
CA LEU A 21 -19.22 0.88 0.00
C LEU A 21 -20.21 2.04 0.20
N ARG A 22 -21.46 1.75 0.59
CA ARG A 22 -22.45 2.78 0.98
C ARG A 22 -22.04 3.55 2.24
N GLN A 23 -21.31 2.91 3.16
CA GLN A 23 -20.87 3.56 4.40
C GLN A 23 -19.63 4.43 4.19
N ILE A 24 -18.60 3.91 3.50
CA ILE A 24 -17.28 4.56 3.44
C ILE A 24 -17.01 5.26 2.10
N GLY A 25 -17.91 5.14 1.13
CA GLY A 25 -17.74 5.63 -0.23
C GLY A 25 -16.96 4.68 -1.15
N LEU A 26 -16.91 5.02 -2.44
CA LEU A 26 -16.22 4.27 -3.49
C LEU A 26 -14.73 4.62 -3.56
N PHE A 27 -14.06 4.27 -4.67
CA PHE A 27 -12.71 4.75 -4.96
C PHE A 27 -12.67 6.26 -5.11
N ARG A 28 -11.57 6.86 -4.67
CA ARG A 28 -11.34 8.30 -4.80
C ARG A 28 -10.65 8.58 -6.12
N GLU A 29 -11.23 9.46 -6.93
CA GLU A 29 -10.75 9.78 -8.28
C GLU A 29 -9.32 10.32 -8.30
N GLU A 30 -8.90 11.03 -7.27
CA GLU A 30 -7.55 11.62 -7.15
C GLU A 30 -6.41 10.57 -7.19
N PHE A 31 -6.69 9.33 -6.79
CA PHE A 31 -5.71 8.25 -6.85
C PHE A 31 -5.47 7.82 -8.30
N PHE A 32 -6.49 7.84 -9.16
CA PHE A 32 -6.47 7.32 -10.54
C PHE A 32 -6.07 5.83 -10.63
N ALA A 33 -4.78 5.52 -10.40
CA ALA A 33 -4.22 4.18 -10.36
C ALA A 33 -3.03 4.12 -9.38
N ASN A 34 -2.83 2.95 -8.76
CA ASN A 34 -1.99 2.65 -7.61
C ASN A 34 -2.48 3.26 -6.29
N TYR A 35 -2.58 2.40 -5.27
CA TYR A 35 -3.00 2.69 -3.90
C TYR A 35 -4.47 3.10 -3.73
N GLU A 36 -5.29 3.09 -4.78
CA GLU A 36 -6.74 3.30 -4.69
C GLU A 36 -7.42 2.18 -3.88
N ASP A 37 -6.92 0.96 -4.04
CA ASP A 37 -7.37 -0.23 -3.33
C ASP A 37 -6.86 -0.28 -1.88
N ALA A 38 -5.63 0.18 -1.65
CA ALA A 38 -5.06 0.39 -0.34
C ALA A 38 -5.82 1.47 0.46
N ASP A 39 -6.16 2.60 -0.18
CA ASP A 39 -7.00 3.64 0.42
C ASP A 39 -8.37 3.08 0.83
N LEU A 40 -9.09 2.43 -0.10
CA LEU A 40 -10.40 1.84 0.19
C LEU A 40 -10.32 0.80 1.32
N SER A 41 -9.27 -0.03 1.30
CA SER A 41 -9.03 -1.03 2.33
C SER A 41 -8.77 -0.40 3.70
N LEU A 42 -7.94 0.64 3.77
CA LEU A 42 -7.67 1.34 5.01
C LEU A 42 -8.93 2.04 5.55
N ARG A 43 -9.72 2.70 4.69
CA ARG A 43 -11.04 3.25 5.08
C ARG A 43 -11.95 2.17 5.67
N GLY A 44 -12.01 1.00 5.03
CA GLY A 44 -12.78 -0.13 5.53
C GLY A 44 -12.28 -0.60 6.90
N ILE A 45 -10.97 -0.80 7.06
CA ILE A 45 -10.35 -1.26 8.31
C ILE A 45 -10.64 -0.28 9.45
N VAL A 46 -10.45 1.03 9.24
CA VAL A 46 -10.71 2.01 10.29
C VAL A 46 -12.20 2.16 10.59
N ALA A 47 -13.07 1.90 9.61
CA ALA A 47 -14.52 1.83 9.82
C ALA A 47 -15.00 0.50 10.47
N GLY A 48 -14.07 -0.42 10.79
CA GLY A 48 -14.36 -1.68 11.48
C GLY A 48 -14.67 -2.86 10.57
N TRP A 49 -14.52 -2.72 9.25
CA TRP A 49 -14.67 -3.83 8.31
C TRP A 49 -13.46 -4.75 8.31
N ARG A 50 -13.72 -6.04 8.11
CA ARG A 50 -12.70 -7.08 8.00
C ARG A 50 -12.51 -7.48 6.54
N PHE A 51 -11.27 -7.68 6.16
CA PHE A 51 -10.90 -8.18 4.84
C PHE A 51 -10.39 -9.60 4.98
N VAL A 52 -10.81 -10.47 4.08
CA VAL A 52 -10.47 -11.89 4.13
C VAL A 52 -9.98 -12.38 2.78
N PHE A 53 -9.00 -13.27 2.81
CA PHE A 53 -8.46 -13.97 1.67
C PHE A 53 -9.00 -15.40 1.62
N GLN A 54 -9.57 -15.77 0.47
CA GLN A 54 -10.07 -17.12 0.20
C GLN A 54 -9.08 -17.83 -0.75
N PRO A 55 -8.18 -18.70 -0.25
CA PRO A 55 -7.16 -19.36 -1.07
C PRO A 55 -7.73 -20.24 -2.20
N LYS A 56 -8.97 -20.70 -2.10
CA LYS A 56 -9.62 -21.50 -3.16
C LYS A 56 -10.21 -20.66 -4.31
N ALA A 57 -10.37 -19.34 -4.13
CA ALA A 57 -10.90 -18.44 -5.15
C ALA A 57 -9.74 -17.87 -5.97
N VAL A 58 -9.46 -18.48 -7.12
CA VAL A 58 -8.29 -18.15 -7.95
C VAL A 58 -8.71 -17.33 -9.16
N VAL A 59 -8.03 -16.19 -9.36
CA VAL A 59 -8.18 -15.32 -10.55
C VAL A 59 -6.79 -15.11 -11.16
N TYR A 60 -6.67 -15.34 -12.47
CA TYR A 60 -5.42 -15.12 -13.19
C TYR A 60 -5.35 -13.68 -13.71
N HIS A 61 -4.37 -12.91 -13.24
CA HIS A 61 -4.18 -11.52 -13.62
C HIS A 61 -2.83 -11.32 -14.33
N LYS A 62 -2.86 -10.68 -15.51
CA LYS A 62 -1.64 -10.29 -16.25
C LYS A 62 -0.98 -9.08 -15.57
N HIS A 63 -0.11 -9.36 -14.61
CA HIS A 63 0.53 -8.35 -13.78
C HIS A 63 1.25 -7.26 -14.60
N ASN A 64 1.02 -5.99 -14.25
CA ASN A 64 1.57 -4.80 -14.90
C ASN A 64 1.28 -4.63 -16.39
N TYR A 65 0.36 -5.40 -16.99
CA TYR A 65 0.12 -5.31 -18.44
C TYR A 65 -0.34 -3.90 -18.88
N SER A 66 -1.28 -3.30 -18.16
CA SER A 66 -1.75 -1.93 -18.45
C SER A 66 -0.76 -0.88 -17.93
N ILE A 67 -0.23 -1.05 -16.71
CA ILE A 67 0.67 -0.09 -16.08
C ILE A 67 1.95 0.12 -16.91
N LYS A 68 2.50 -0.93 -17.52
CA LYS A 68 3.69 -0.82 -18.39
C LYS A 68 3.50 0.20 -19.53
N LYS A 69 2.28 0.39 -20.03
CA LYS A 69 1.98 1.28 -21.15
C LYS A 69 1.98 2.76 -20.76
N ILE A 70 1.76 3.06 -19.48
CA ILE A 70 1.60 4.44 -18.97
C ILE A 70 2.69 4.81 -17.96
N ARG A 71 3.65 3.91 -17.69
CA ARG A 71 4.65 4.12 -16.64
C ARG A 71 5.70 5.12 -17.10
N ASP A 72 5.55 6.35 -16.62
CA ASP A 72 6.51 7.43 -16.79
C ASP A 72 6.88 8.06 -15.43
N PHE A 73 7.61 9.17 -15.48
CA PHE A 73 7.98 9.93 -14.28
C PHE A 73 6.74 10.44 -13.51
N ASN A 74 5.74 10.95 -14.22
CA ASN A 74 4.54 11.53 -13.60
C ASN A 74 3.68 10.47 -12.91
N PHE A 75 3.55 9.30 -13.52
CA PHE A 75 2.89 8.14 -12.95
C PHE A 75 3.60 7.68 -11.67
N ASN A 76 4.93 7.56 -11.68
CA ASN A 76 5.69 7.18 -10.51
C ASN A 76 5.58 8.23 -9.38
N LEU A 77 5.63 9.51 -9.74
CA LEU A 77 5.42 10.62 -8.81
C LEU A 77 4.03 10.60 -8.20
N ARG A 78 2.98 10.39 -9.01
CA ARG A 78 1.61 10.20 -8.52
C ARG A 78 1.53 9.01 -7.58
N SER A 79 2.11 7.87 -7.95
CA SER A 79 2.09 6.68 -7.11
C SER A 79 2.76 6.90 -5.75
N GLN A 80 3.85 7.68 -5.67
CA GLN A 80 4.48 8.06 -4.40
C GLN A 80 3.60 9.02 -3.58
N LYS A 81 2.92 9.98 -4.24
CA LYS A 81 1.95 10.85 -3.57
C LYS A 81 0.78 10.03 -3.01
N ASN A 82 0.19 9.15 -3.82
CA ASN A 82 -0.91 8.27 -3.43
C ASN A 82 -0.55 7.39 -2.23
N GLN A 83 0.68 6.86 -2.17
CA GLN A 83 1.14 6.13 -0.99
C GLN A 83 1.06 6.97 0.29
N LEU A 84 1.53 8.22 0.23
CA LEU A 84 1.45 9.16 1.36
C LEU A 84 -0.01 9.47 1.68
N LEU A 85 -0.82 9.79 0.68
CA LEU A 85 -2.24 10.10 0.84
C LEU A 85 -3.01 8.94 1.50
N ALA A 86 -2.88 7.71 1.00
CA ALA A 86 -3.55 6.54 1.56
C ALA A 86 -3.20 6.34 3.05
N TYR A 87 -1.95 6.56 3.43
CA TYR A 87 -1.53 6.42 4.82
C TYR A 87 -2.08 7.56 5.70
N TRP A 88 -1.85 8.81 5.28
CA TRP A 88 -2.12 10.00 6.07
C TRP A 88 -3.60 10.42 6.08
N TYR A 89 -4.41 9.98 5.12
CA TYR A 89 -5.85 10.16 5.18
C TYR A 89 -6.51 9.22 6.19
N ASN A 90 -6.06 7.97 6.23
CA ASN A 90 -6.88 6.90 6.78
C ASN A 90 -6.49 6.48 8.21
N LEU A 91 -5.21 6.47 8.56
CA LEU A 91 -4.81 5.91 9.86
C LEU A 91 -5.03 6.89 11.01
N PRO A 92 -5.51 6.49 12.20
CA PRO A 92 -5.68 7.39 13.33
C PRO A 92 -4.38 8.07 13.76
N PHE A 93 -4.49 9.24 14.40
CA PHE A 93 -3.32 10.08 14.73
C PHE A 93 -2.29 9.34 15.60
N LEU A 94 -2.74 8.59 16.61
CA LEU A 94 -1.84 7.82 17.48
C LEU A 94 -1.10 6.70 16.73
N VAL A 95 -1.73 6.10 15.72
CA VAL A 95 -1.07 5.11 14.85
C VAL A 95 0.02 5.77 14.02
N ILE A 96 -0.27 6.95 13.47
CA ILE A 96 0.70 7.74 12.72
C ILE A 96 1.89 8.12 13.60
N LEU A 97 1.61 8.66 14.80
CA LEU A 97 2.64 9.09 15.75
C LEU A 97 3.54 7.93 16.16
N PHE A 98 2.96 6.78 16.53
CA PHE A 98 3.71 5.58 16.86
C PHE A 98 4.59 5.09 15.71
N ASN A 99 4.09 5.18 14.48
CA ASN A 99 4.82 4.74 13.29
C ASN A 99 5.82 5.76 12.75
N LEU A 100 5.79 7.02 13.22
CA LEU A 100 6.58 8.11 12.66
C LEU A 100 8.09 7.83 12.67
N PRO A 101 8.71 7.31 13.75
CA PRO A 101 10.13 6.96 13.76
C PRO A 101 10.48 5.91 12.69
N PHE A 102 9.62 4.92 12.50
CA PHE A 102 9.82 3.87 11.49
C PHE A 102 9.65 4.38 10.06
N ILE A 103 8.75 5.35 9.84
CA ILE A 103 8.60 6.03 8.55
C ILE A 103 9.87 6.82 8.22
N ILE A 104 10.40 7.58 9.19
CA ILE A 104 11.65 8.34 9.03
C ILE A 104 12.81 7.38 8.72
N LEU A 105 12.97 6.32 9.51
CA LEU A 105 14.02 5.33 9.30
C LEU A 105 13.92 4.67 7.91
N ARG A 106 12.70 4.32 7.49
CA ARG A 106 12.45 3.78 6.14
C ARG A 106 12.82 4.78 5.06
N ASP A 107 12.44 6.05 5.21
CA ASP A 107 12.70 7.07 4.21
C ASP A 107 14.20 7.39 4.08
N LEU A 108 14.94 7.39 5.19
CA LEU A 108 16.40 7.46 5.20
C LEU A 108 17.02 6.25 4.50
N GLY A 109 16.56 5.04 4.82
CA GLY A 109 17.04 3.80 4.19
C GLY A 109 16.80 3.76 2.68
N VAL A 110 15.62 4.19 2.22
CA VAL A 110 15.31 4.31 0.78
C VAL A 110 16.21 5.34 0.12
N THR A 111 16.38 6.51 0.75
CA THR A 111 17.25 7.59 0.24
C THR A 111 18.69 7.10 0.07
N LEU A 112 19.26 6.49 1.12
CA LEU A 112 20.61 5.95 1.11
C LEU A 112 20.76 4.85 0.05
N GLY A 113 19.82 3.90 -0.01
CA GLY A 113 19.87 2.83 -1.00
C GLY A 113 19.85 3.36 -2.43
N VAL A 114 18.96 4.30 -2.73
CA VAL A 114 18.86 4.92 -4.07
C VAL A 114 20.13 5.68 -4.45
N LEU A 115 20.78 6.36 -3.49
CA LEU A 115 22.06 7.04 -3.70
C LEU A 115 23.19 6.06 -3.99
N ILE A 116 23.31 4.98 -3.20
CA ILE A 116 24.33 3.93 -3.39
C ILE A 116 24.21 3.30 -4.79
N PHE A 117 23.00 3.07 -5.28
CA PHE A 117 22.77 2.48 -6.60
C PHE A 117 22.71 3.50 -7.75
N GLY A 118 22.98 4.79 -7.49
CA GLY A 118 23.02 5.84 -8.52
C GLY A 118 21.67 6.09 -9.22
N ARG A 119 20.54 5.76 -8.60
CA ARG A 119 19.20 5.84 -9.20
C ARG A 119 18.56 7.22 -8.98
N PHE A 120 19.22 8.29 -9.40
CA PHE A 120 18.81 9.67 -9.11
C PHE A 120 17.40 10.05 -9.58
N ASP A 121 16.88 9.44 -10.65
CA ASP A 121 15.50 9.68 -11.09
C ASP A 121 14.47 9.22 -10.05
N LEU A 122 14.72 8.07 -9.41
CA LEU A 122 13.88 7.57 -8.32
C LEU A 122 14.00 8.45 -7.08
N LEU A 123 15.20 8.97 -6.81
CA LEU A 123 15.43 9.91 -5.71
C LEU A 123 14.60 11.19 -5.89
N LYS A 124 14.63 11.76 -7.11
CA LYS A 124 13.83 12.93 -7.48
C LYS A 124 12.34 12.66 -7.27
N VAL A 125 11.81 11.57 -7.84
CA VAL A 125 10.41 11.17 -7.67
C VAL A 125 10.02 11.07 -6.18
N PHE A 126 10.87 10.41 -5.38
CA PHE A 126 10.64 10.17 -3.97
C PHE A 126 10.56 11.46 -3.16
N TRP A 127 11.54 12.36 -3.32
CA TRP A 127 11.59 13.62 -2.56
C TRP A 127 10.62 14.68 -3.07
N LEU A 128 10.34 14.74 -4.38
CA LEU A 128 9.30 15.62 -4.91
C LEU A 128 7.92 15.27 -4.36
N ALA A 129 7.61 13.99 -4.16
CA ALA A 129 6.36 13.57 -3.53
C ALA A 129 6.27 14.05 -2.07
N ARG A 130 7.37 13.99 -1.32
CA ARG A 130 7.44 14.45 0.09
C ARG A 130 7.36 15.96 0.20
N PHE A 131 8.09 16.69 -0.65
CA PHE A 131 7.97 18.14 -0.72
C PHE A 131 6.55 18.58 -1.10
N TRP A 132 5.94 17.92 -2.08
CA TRP A 132 4.54 18.15 -2.43
C TRP A 132 3.61 17.89 -1.25
N PHE A 133 3.81 16.79 -0.52
CA PHE A 133 3.02 16.47 0.68
C PHE A 133 3.13 17.57 1.74
N LEU A 134 4.36 18.01 2.06
CA LEU A 134 4.60 19.08 3.02
C LEU A 134 3.96 20.40 2.56
N LYS A 135 4.07 20.75 1.28
CA LYS A 135 3.44 21.95 0.71
C LYS A 135 1.91 21.91 0.82
N ASN A 136 1.30 20.74 0.69
CA ASN A 136 -0.16 20.56 0.69
C ASN A 136 -0.72 20.04 2.03
N TRP A 137 0.07 20.06 3.11
CA TRP A 137 -0.30 19.40 4.38
C TRP A 137 -1.62 19.91 4.96
N ARG A 138 -1.92 21.22 4.81
CA ARG A 138 -3.17 21.83 5.30
C ARG A 138 -4.39 21.25 4.60
N GLN A 139 -4.36 21.15 3.27
CA GLN A 139 -5.43 20.53 2.49
C GLN A 139 -5.56 19.05 2.83
N ILE A 140 -4.43 18.35 2.95
CA ILE A 140 -4.42 16.92 3.31
C ILE A 140 -5.06 16.70 4.69
N PHE A 141 -4.77 17.57 5.64
CA PHE A 141 -5.35 17.51 6.98
C PHE A 141 -6.86 17.80 6.98
N GLN A 142 -7.34 18.71 6.14
CA GLN A 142 -8.77 18.96 5.97
C GLN A 142 -9.49 17.74 5.37
N GLU A 143 -8.96 17.13 4.31
CA GLU A 143 -9.51 15.91 3.71
C GLU A 143 -9.49 14.74 4.69
N ARG A 144 -8.42 14.61 5.48
CA ARG A 144 -8.33 13.63 6.56
C ARG A 144 -9.50 13.75 7.55
N LYS A 145 -9.90 14.96 7.96
CA LYS A 145 -11.04 15.14 8.89
C LYS A 145 -12.33 14.54 8.31
N LYS A 146 -12.59 14.75 7.01
CA LYS A 146 -13.75 14.17 6.31
C LYS A 146 -13.71 12.64 6.29
N ILE A 147 -12.54 12.04 6.21
CA ILE A 147 -12.41 10.57 6.14
C ILE A 147 -12.46 9.93 7.52
N GLN A 148 -11.85 10.58 8.52
CA GLN A 148 -11.83 10.10 9.90
C GLN A 148 -13.22 10.07 10.55
N GLN A 149 -14.23 10.75 10.00
CA GLN A 149 -15.61 10.67 10.49
C GLN A 149 -16.19 9.24 10.48
N PHE A 150 -15.67 8.38 9.60
CA PHE A 150 -16.09 6.98 9.50
C PHE A 150 -15.27 6.06 10.40
N SER A 151 -14.23 6.57 11.07
CA SER A 151 -13.33 5.79 11.90
C SER A 151 -14.05 5.33 13.17
N ARG A 152 -14.10 4.02 13.38
CA ARG A 152 -14.68 3.35 14.55
C ARG A 152 -13.71 2.43 15.25
N ALA A 153 -12.66 1.98 14.56
CA ALA A 153 -11.64 1.11 15.13
C ALA A 153 -10.70 1.89 16.04
N SER A 154 -10.36 1.32 17.20
CA SER A 154 -9.37 1.91 18.09
C SER A 154 -7.97 1.82 17.47
N SER A 155 -7.13 2.81 17.78
CA SER A 155 -5.73 2.83 17.35
C SER A 155 -4.98 1.55 17.72
N TRP A 156 -5.28 0.97 18.89
CA TRP A 156 -4.67 -0.27 19.36
C TRP A 156 -5.02 -1.49 18.51
N VAL A 157 -6.28 -1.61 18.08
CA VAL A 157 -6.71 -2.69 17.17
C VAL A 157 -5.96 -2.59 15.85
N ILE A 158 -5.76 -1.38 15.32
CA ILE A 158 -5.02 -1.16 14.08
C ILE A 158 -3.55 -1.49 14.26
N LEU A 159 -2.91 -1.04 15.34
CA LEU A 159 -1.51 -1.33 15.66
C LEU A 159 -1.26 -2.84 15.78
N ARG A 160 -2.15 -3.59 16.45
CA ARG A 160 -2.00 -5.05 16.57
C ARG A 160 -2.13 -5.80 15.25
N LYS A 161 -2.80 -5.23 14.26
CA LYS A 161 -2.90 -5.81 12.92
C LYS A 161 -1.66 -5.52 12.06
N GLN A 162 -0.85 -4.52 12.42
CA GLN A 162 0.39 -4.23 11.71
C GLN A 162 1.43 -5.30 12.04
N LYS A 163 2.02 -5.89 10.99
CA LYS A 163 3.12 -6.83 11.13
C LYS A 163 4.43 -6.08 10.93
N PHE A 164 5.41 -6.35 11.79
CA PHE A 164 6.74 -5.81 11.59
C PHE A 164 7.34 -6.38 10.31
N PHE A 165 7.81 -5.50 9.42
CA PHE A 165 8.19 -5.88 8.07
C PHE A 165 9.56 -6.57 8.00
N PHE A 166 10.48 -6.28 8.94
CA PHE A 166 11.85 -6.81 8.89
C PHE A 166 11.93 -8.35 8.85
N PRO A 167 11.24 -9.11 9.72
CA PRO A 167 11.25 -10.58 9.63
C PRO A 167 10.78 -11.10 8.27
N LEU A 168 9.75 -10.46 7.70
CA LEU A 168 9.22 -10.83 6.38
C LEU A 168 10.24 -10.54 5.27
N TYR A 169 10.82 -9.34 5.27
CA TYR A 169 11.81 -8.91 4.27
C TYR A 169 13.12 -9.70 4.40
N PHE A 170 13.56 -10.01 5.62
CA PHE A 170 14.73 -10.85 5.85
C PHE A 170 14.49 -12.28 5.36
N THR A 171 13.30 -12.84 5.61
CA THR A 171 12.90 -14.14 5.05
C THR A 171 12.91 -14.09 3.52
N TYR A 172 12.36 -13.02 2.92
CA TYR A 172 12.35 -12.83 1.48
C TYR A 172 13.78 -12.71 0.90
N PHE A 173 14.64 -11.92 1.55
CA PHE A 173 16.05 -11.78 1.19
C PHE A 173 16.78 -13.13 1.24
N LYS A 174 16.65 -13.87 2.34
CA LYS A 174 17.28 -15.19 2.48
C LYS A 174 16.79 -16.16 1.41
N ARG A 175 15.48 -16.25 1.18
CA ARG A 175 14.92 -17.22 0.22
C ARG A 175 15.26 -16.87 -1.22
N ILE A 176 15.11 -15.61 -1.61
CA ILE A 176 15.16 -15.22 -3.04
C ILE A 176 16.54 -14.74 -3.44
N ILE A 177 17.27 -14.03 -2.57
CA ILE A 177 18.61 -13.52 -2.88
C ILE A 177 19.66 -14.57 -2.56
N LEU A 178 19.66 -15.12 -1.33
CA LEU A 178 20.69 -16.08 -0.91
C LEU A 178 20.42 -17.49 -1.45
N ALA A 179 19.23 -18.03 -1.21
CA ALA A 179 18.86 -19.37 -1.64
C ALA A 179 18.40 -19.45 -3.11
N ARG A 180 18.31 -18.30 -3.81
CA ARG A 180 17.88 -18.19 -5.21
C ARG A 180 16.57 -18.91 -5.51
N GLU A 181 15.70 -19.07 -4.51
CA GLU A 181 14.37 -19.63 -4.71
C GLU A 181 13.60 -18.72 -5.66
N THR A 182 12.88 -19.31 -6.61
CA THR A 182 11.93 -18.54 -7.42
C THR A 182 10.81 -18.07 -6.49
N SER A 183 10.50 -16.78 -6.53
CA SER A 183 9.31 -16.29 -5.84
C SER A 183 8.10 -17.05 -6.38
N LEU A 184 7.06 -17.24 -5.57
CA LEU A 184 5.81 -17.88 -6.04
C LEU A 184 5.22 -17.21 -7.29
N LEU A 185 5.62 -15.96 -7.57
CA LEU A 185 5.26 -15.18 -8.75
C LEU A 185 6.09 -15.52 -10.00
N THR A 186 7.31 -16.06 -9.87
CA THR A 186 8.14 -16.53 -11.01
C THR A 186 8.05 -18.05 -11.23
N ALA A 187 7.67 -18.84 -10.24
CA ALA A 187 7.46 -20.28 -10.41
C ALA A 187 6.36 -20.59 -11.45
N SER A 188 5.28 -19.80 -11.48
CA SER A 188 4.18 -19.96 -12.44
C SER A 188 4.48 -19.46 -13.86
N SER A 189 5.53 -18.64 -14.05
CA SER A 189 5.93 -18.16 -15.37
C SER A 189 6.94 -19.07 -16.07
N ARG A 190 7.68 -19.91 -15.32
CA ARG A 190 8.54 -20.97 -15.88
C ARG A 190 7.75 -22.20 -16.33
N ALA A 191 6.69 -22.58 -15.61
CA ALA A 191 5.82 -23.71 -15.99
C ALA A 191 5.00 -23.52 -17.29
N LYS A 192 5.20 -22.41 -18.01
CA LYS A 192 4.60 -22.13 -19.33
C LYS A 192 5.61 -22.07 -20.47
N LYS A 193 6.88 -22.40 -20.20
CA LYS A 193 7.96 -22.41 -21.19
C LYS A 193 8.49 -23.80 -21.52
N ASP A 194 7.97 -24.83 -20.85
CA ASP A 194 8.18 -26.25 -21.15
C ASP A 194 6.82 -26.85 -21.54
#